data_AF-A0A510DV49-F1
#
_entry.id   AF-A0A510DV49-F1
#
_cell.length_a   1.000
_cell.length_b   1.000
_cell.length_c   1.000
_cell.angle_alpha   90.00
_cell.angle_beta   90.00
_cell.angle_gamma   90.00
#
_symmetry.space_group_name_H-M   'P 1'
#
loop_
_entity.id
_entity.type
_entity.pdbx_description
1 polymer ?
#
loop_
_entity_poly.entity_id
_entity_poly.type
_entity_poly.pdbx_seq_one_letter_code
_entity_poly.pdbx_strand_id
1 'polypeptide(L)' 'MNEKCFIFLEGRKCVEICGRVICDEETVKNYVDLCERCNKGEKKACFLLHERYGCMDISGWWI' A
#
# COMPACT_ATOMS: atom_id res chain seq x y z
N MET A 1 -4.77 -12.64 1.80
CA MET A 1 -4.26 -11.25 1.73
C MET A 1 -4.92 -10.47 2.84
N ASN A 2 -4.15 -9.84 3.72
CA ASN A 2 -4.73 -8.97 4.76
C ASN A 2 -5.48 -7.83 4.08
N GLU A 3 -6.80 -7.78 4.24
CA GLU A 3 -7.72 -6.86 3.55
C GLU A 3 -7.60 -5.40 4.01
N LYS A 4 -6.58 -5.07 4.81
CA LYS A 4 -6.45 -3.77 5.47
C LYS A 4 -5.29 -2.97 4.88
N CYS A 5 -5.63 -1.89 4.18
CA CYS A 5 -4.70 -0.91 3.62
C CYS A 5 -3.92 -0.10 4.68
N PHE A 6 -4.22 -0.28 5.96
CA PHE A 6 -3.57 0.38 7.09
C PHE A 6 -3.65 -0.49 8.35
N ILE A 7 -2.81 -0.16 9.31
CA ILE A 7 -2.78 -0.72 10.66
C ILE A 7 -2.86 0.42 11.69
N PHE A 8 -3.34 0.12 12.89
CA PHE A 8 -3.24 1.05 14.01
C PHE A 8 -2.11 0.60 14.93
N LEU A 9 -1.11 1.45 15.10
CA LEU A 9 0.01 1.22 16.01
C LEU A 9 0.06 2.37 17.02
N GLU A 10 -0.03 2.05 18.31
CA GLU A 10 0.00 3.03 19.40
C GLU A 10 -1.01 4.20 19.24
N GLY A 11 -2.19 3.90 18.68
CA GLY A 11 -3.24 4.90 18.43
C GLY A 11 -3.04 5.74 17.16
N ARG A 12 -1.99 5.47 16.38
CA ARG A 12 -1.70 6.14 15.10
C ARG A 12 -2.02 5.23 13.92
N LYS A 13 -2.54 5.82 12.84
CA LYS A 13 -2.75 5.11 11.58
C LYS A 13 -1.42 5.00 10.84
N CYS A 14 -1.01 3.78 10.55
CA CYS A 14 0.24 3.48 9.87
C CYS A 14 -0.02 2.52 8.71
N VAL A 15 0.95 2.37 7.82
CA VAL A 15 0.92 1.42 6.71
C VAL A 15 2.15 0.55 6.76
N GLU A 16 2.01 -0.73 6.44
CA GLU A 16 3.14 -1.62 6.25
C GLU A 16 3.49 -1.63 4.77
N ILE A 17 4.61 -1.01 4.43
CA ILE A 17 5.16 -0.99 3.08
C ILE A 17 6.42 -1.86 3.13
N CYS A 18 6.33 -3.03 2.51
CA CYS A 18 7.46 -3.95 2.36
C CYS A 18 8.14 -4.36 3.67
N GLY A 19 7.34 -4.72 4.67
CA GLY A 19 7.84 -5.08 6.00
C GLY A 19 8.36 -3.91 6.84
N ARG A 20 8.21 -2.66 6.36
CA ARG A 20 8.48 -1.46 7.14
C ARG A 20 7.17 -0.77 7.51
N VAL A 21 7.00 -0.47 8.80
CA VAL A 21 5.87 0.32 9.29
C VAL A 21 6.17 1.80 9.11
N ILE A 22 5.31 2.49 8.37
CA ILE A 22 5.39 3.93 8.13
C ILE A 22 4.13 4.57 8.70
N CYS A 23 4.31 5.50 9.63
CA CYS A 23 3.23 6.25 10.28
C CYS A 23 3.19 7.73 9.87
N ASP A 24 3.96 8.09 8.83
CA ASP A 24 3.96 9.44 8.26
C ASP A 24 2.59 9.73 7.63
N GLU A 25 1.96 10.83 8.03
CA GLU A 25 0.56 11.10 7.67
C GLU A 25 0.36 11.26 6.15
N GLU A 26 1.29 11.93 5.47
CA GLU A 26 1.23 12.13 4.02
C GLU A 26 1.38 10.79 3.28
N THR A 27 2.36 9.99 3.68
CA THR A 27 2.61 8.67 3.10
C THR A 27 1.45 7.72 3.36
N VAL A 28 0.94 7.69 4.60
CA VAL A 28 -0.20 6.86 4.99
C VAL A 28 -1.44 7.24 4.19
N LYS A 29 -1.73 8.53 4.03
CA LYS A 29 -2.90 9.00 3.28
C LYS A 29 -2.81 8.62 1.80
N ASN A 30 -1.66 8.85 1.16
CA ASN A 30 -1.45 8.51 -0.24
C ASN A 30 -1.50 6.99 -0.49
N TYR A 31 -0.85 6.20 0.39
CA TYR A 31 -0.86 4.75 0.29
C TYR A 31 -2.27 4.18 0.46
N VAL A 32 -3.01 4.64 1.48
CA VAL A 32 -4.36 4.16 1.77
C VAL A 32 -5.31 4.50 0.63
N ASP A 33 -5.27 5.73 0.09
CA ASP A 33 -6.11 6.10 -1.05
C ASP A 33 -5.88 5.16 -2.25
N LEU A 34 -4.61 4.95 -2.63
CA LEU A 34 -4.27 4.09 -3.75
C LEU A 34 -4.64 2.61 -3.48
N CYS A 35 -4.44 2.13 -2.26
CA CYS A 35 -4.78 0.77 -1.86
C CYS A 35 -6.29 0.54 -1.84
N GLU A 36 -7.08 1.47 -1.30
CA GLU A 36 -8.54 1.36 -1.32
C GLU A 36 -9.11 1.39 -2.74
N ARG A 37 -8.58 2.27 -3.59
CA ARG A 37 -8.96 2.35 -5.00
C ARG A 37 -8.56 1.09 -5.77
N CYS A 38 -7.38 0.56 -5.50
CA CYS A 38 -6.95 -0.73 -6.04
C CYS A 38 -7.89 -1.86 -5.61
N ASN A 39 -8.24 -1.93 -4.33
CA ASN A 39 -9.19 -2.93 -3.78
C ASN A 39 -10.60 -2.80 -4.37
N LYS A 40 -11.01 -1.58 -4.77
CA LYS A 40 -12.25 -1.33 -5.51
C LYS A 40 -12.19 -1.73 -7.00
N GLY A 41 -11.04 -2.21 -7.48
CA GLY A 41 -10.85 -2.68 -8.86
C GLY A 41 -10.29 -1.62 -9.82
N GLU A 42 -9.85 -0.45 -9.34
CA GLU A 42 -9.18 0.53 -10.19
C GLU A 42 -7.76 0.07 -10.56
N LYS A 43 -7.62 -0.54 -11.74
CA LYS A 43 -6.32 -1.05 -12.25
C LYS A 43 -5.20 0.00 -12.23
N LYS A 44 -5.52 1.26 -12.55
CA LYS A 44 -4.54 2.36 -12.52
C LYS A 44 -4.03 2.63 -11.10
N ALA A 45 -4.90 2.55 -10.10
CA ALA A 45 -4.50 2.73 -8.70
C ALA A 45 -3.61 1.57 -8.24
N CYS A 46 -3.91 0.33 -8.62
CA CYS A 46 -3.04 -0.81 -8.35
C CYS A 46 -1.66 -0.65 -8.99
N PHE A 47 -1.59 -0.19 -10.24
CA PHE A 47 -0.32 0.08 -10.92
C PHE A 47 0.47 1.15 -10.18
N LEU A 48 -0.15 2.29 -9.83
CA LEU A 48 0.51 3.38 -9.10
C LEU A 48 0.94 2.96 -7.68
N LEU A 49 0.15 2.13 -7.01
CA LEU A 49 0.48 1.58 -5.69
C LEU A 49 1.75 0.73 -5.80
N HIS A 50 1.81 -0.17 -6.79
CA HIS A 50 3.00 -0.99 -7.04
C HIS A 50 4.21 -0.18 -7.53
N GLU A 51 4.01 0.81 -8.39
CA GLU A 51 5.08 1.65 -8.91
C GLU A 51 5.75 2.48 -7.80
N ARG A 52 4.93 3.06 -6.90
CA ARG A 52 5.43 3.94 -5.83
C ARG A 52 5.87 3.21 -4.57
N TYR A 53 5.14 2.16 -4.20
CA TYR A 53 5.27 1.49 -2.91
C TYR A 53 5.46 -0.03 -3.02
N GLY A 54 5.40 -0.58 -4.23
CA GLY A 54 5.71 -1.98 -4.45
C GLY A 54 7.20 -2.21 -4.22
N CYS A 55 7.53 -3.22 -3.42
CA CYS A 55 8.90 -3.65 -3.32
C CYS A 55 9.23 -4.68 -4.37
N MET A 56 10.46 -4.57 -4.84
CA MET A 56 11.06 -5.45 -5.83
C MET A 56 11.45 -6.78 -5.16
N ASP A 57 10.48 -7.49 -4.61
CA ASP A 57 10.65 -8.86 -4.12
C ASP A 57 9.95 -9.81 -5.08
N ILE A 58 10.75 -10.39 -5.98
CA ILE A 58 10.62 -11.74 -6.53
C ILE A 58 9.16 -12.16 -6.82
N SER A 59 8.54 -11.57 -7.83
CA SER A 59 7.53 -12.27 -8.62
C SER A 59 7.41 -11.58 -9.98
N GLY A 60 8.05 -12.18 -10.98
CA GLY A 60 8.05 -11.71 -12.35
C GLY A 60 6.65 -11.74 -12.96
N TRP A 61 5.87 -10.68 -12.74
CA TRP A 61 4.61 -10.43 -13.45
C TRP A 61 4.82 -9.38 -14.53
N TRP A 62 5.66 -9.77 -15.51
CA TRP A 62 5.70 -9.29 -16.90
C TRP A 62 6.25 -10.41 -17.82
N ILE A 63 5.84 -11.67 -17.57
CA ILE A 63 6.00 -12.78 -18.52
C ILE A 63 4.65 -13.49 -18.62
#